data_AF-A0A838BBA2-F1
#
_entry.id   AF-A0A838BBA2-F1
#
_cell.length_a   1.000
_cell.length_b   1.000
_cell.length_c   1.000
_cell.angle_alpha   90.00
_cell.angle_beta   90.00
_cell.angle_gamma   90.00
#
_symmetry.space_group_name_H-M   'P 1'
#
loop_
_entity.id
_entity.type
_entity.pdbx_description
1 polymer ?
#
loop_
_entity_poly.entity_id
_entity_poly.type
_entity_poly.pdbx_seq_one_letter_code
_entity_poly.pdbx_strand_id
1 'polypeptide(L)'
;MTRYFEIEPDAAGGIGRGTVMDRSVHPPVVSKLVYQVEGWFGDSIVTTFPCFLVTDEAKRGLLKIGISGAKFAEAEVTTSEEFHQRQPRLR
;
A
#
# COMPACT_ATOMS: atom_id res chain seq x y z
N MET A 1 1.01 -31.69 -1.04
CA MET A 1 0.14 -30.60 -1.54
C MET A 1 0.58 -29.31 -0.87
N THR A 2 0.97 -28.30 -1.64
CA THR A 2 1.25 -26.96 -1.10
C THR A 2 -0.08 -26.31 -0.75
N ARG A 3 -0.24 -25.88 0.51
CA ARG A 3 -1.41 -25.12 0.96
C ARG A 3 -1.10 -23.64 0.76
N TYR A 4 -1.93 -22.97 -0.02
CA TYR A 4 -1.87 -21.52 -0.22
C TYR A 4 -2.93 -20.86 0.66
N PHE A 5 -2.62 -19.66 1.12
CA PHE A 5 -3.56 -18.78 1.79
C PHE A 5 -3.72 -17.54 0.93
N GLU A 6 -4.97 -17.14 0.71
CA GLU A 6 -5.29 -15.86 0.09
C GLU A 6 -5.43 -14.81 1.20
N ILE A 7 -4.92 -13.62 0.92
CA ILE A 7 -5.11 -12.44 1.76
C ILE A 7 -5.85 -11.41 0.93
N GLU A 8 -6.83 -10.74 1.53
CA GLU A 8 -7.58 -9.64 0.94
C GLU A 8 -7.26 -8.37 1.75
N PRO A 9 -6.26 -7.57 1.34
CA PRO A 9 -5.90 -6.37 2.07
C PRO A 9 -7.00 -5.30 2.01
N ASP A 10 -7.12 -4.51 3.07
CA ASP A 10 -8.07 -3.40 3.12
C ASP A 10 -7.66 -2.25 2.19
N ALA A 11 -8.67 -1.56 1.64
CA ALA A 11 -8.50 -0.35 0.84
C ALA A 11 -8.48 0.88 1.77
N ALA A 12 -7.36 1.06 2.46
CA ALA A 12 -7.17 2.08 3.50
C ALA A 12 -6.98 3.53 2.98
N GLY A 13 -7.04 3.74 1.66
CA GLY A 13 -6.74 5.00 1.02
C GLY A 13 -6.54 4.88 -0.49
N GLY A 14 -6.07 5.99 -1.08
CA GLY A 14 -6.10 6.18 -2.52
C GLY A 14 -4.80 6.73 -3.12
N ILE A 15 -4.83 6.85 -4.44
CA ILE A 15 -3.79 7.51 -5.22
C ILE A 15 -3.85 9.02 -4.97
N GLY A 16 -2.80 9.56 -4.37
CA GLY A 16 -2.63 10.98 -4.10
C GLY A 16 -2.03 11.76 -5.28
N ARG A 17 -2.15 13.10 -5.18
CA ARG A 17 -1.57 14.05 -6.13
C ARG A 17 -0.05 13.90 -6.20
N GLY A 18 0.50 13.84 -7.41
CA GLY A 18 1.94 13.68 -7.64
C GLY A 18 2.38 12.24 -7.91
N THR A 19 1.45 11.28 -7.89
CA THR A 19 1.68 9.92 -8.40
C THR A 19 1.99 9.96 -9.89
N VAL A 20 2.99 9.18 -10.31
CA VAL A 20 3.40 9.02 -11.71
C VAL A 20 3.17 7.58 -12.12
N MET A 21 2.37 7.38 -13.16
CA MET A 21 2.06 6.06 -13.70
C MET A 21 1.88 6.09 -15.22
N ASP A 22 2.31 5.03 -15.89
CA ASP A 22 1.97 4.76 -17.29
C ASP A 22 0.60 4.06 -17.36
N ARG A 23 -0.37 4.76 -17.95
CA ARG A 23 -1.76 4.29 -18.08
C ARG A 23 -2.06 3.70 -19.46
N SER A 24 -1.07 3.62 -20.34
CA SER A 24 -1.22 2.98 -21.66
C SER A 24 -1.31 1.46 -21.58
N VAL A 25 -0.93 0.89 -20.43
CA VAL A 25 -0.93 -0.54 -20.14
C VAL A 25 -1.88 -0.87 -18.96
N HIS A 26 -2.29 -2.14 -18.88
CA HIS A 26 -3.15 -2.65 -17.80
C HIS A 26 -2.52 -3.88 -17.13
N PRO A 27 -2.30 -3.86 -15.80
CA PRO A 27 -2.49 -2.71 -14.90
C PRO A 27 -1.50 -1.56 -15.18
N PRO A 28 -1.80 -0.31 -14.77
CA PRO A 28 -0.87 0.81 -14.92
C PRO A 28 0.47 0.54 -14.25
N VAL A 29 1.57 0.94 -14.88
CA VAL A 29 2.92 0.82 -14.30
C VAL A 29 3.21 2.07 -13.48
N VAL A 30 3.33 1.93 -12.16
CA VAL A 30 3.57 3.04 -11.24
C VAL A 30 5.07 3.19 -10.99
N SER A 31 5.62 4.38 -11.29
CA SER A 31 7.03 4.71 -11.05
C SER A 31 7.25 5.58 -9.81
N LYS A 32 6.23 6.33 -9.40
CA LYS A 32 6.17 7.04 -8.11
C LYS A 32 4.76 6.96 -7.56
N LEU A 33 4.59 6.46 -6.34
CA LEU A 33 3.32 6.48 -5.62
C LEU A 33 3.33 7.59 -4.57
N VAL A 34 2.34 8.48 -4.64
CA VAL A 34 1.89 9.28 -3.49
C VAL A 34 0.63 8.59 -2.98
N TYR A 35 0.66 8.07 -1.77
CA TYR A 35 -0.47 7.40 -1.14
C TYR A 35 -1.14 8.35 -0.16
N GLN A 36 -2.45 8.53 -0.31
CA GLN A 36 -3.25 9.31 0.62
C GLN A 36 -4.06 8.37 1.50
N VAL A 37 -3.71 8.31 2.78
CA VAL A 37 -4.41 7.49 3.78
C VAL A 37 -5.75 8.14 4.10
N GLU A 38 -6.82 7.35 4.06
CA GLU A 38 -8.20 7.76 4.41
C GLU A 38 -8.67 7.12 5.72
N GLY A 39 -8.15 5.93 6.04
CA GLY A 39 -8.35 5.29 7.34
C GLY A 39 -7.52 4.02 7.40
N TRP A 40 -6.75 3.84 8.47
CA TRP A 40 -5.88 2.66 8.62
C TRP A 40 -5.91 2.15 10.06
N PHE A 41 -6.33 0.91 10.26
CA PHE A 41 -6.54 0.33 11.59
C PHE A 41 -5.37 -0.51 12.09
N GLY A 42 -4.20 -0.37 11.47
CA GLY A 42 -2.97 -1.06 11.87
C GLY A 42 -2.65 -2.31 11.07
N ASP A 43 -3.34 -2.54 9.95
CA ASP A 43 -3.05 -3.65 9.04
C ASP A 43 -1.62 -3.59 8.48
N SER A 44 -0.94 -4.73 8.47
CA SER A 44 0.44 -4.87 7.96
C SER A 44 0.56 -4.70 6.45
N ILE A 45 -0.54 -4.90 5.73
CA ILE A 45 -0.66 -4.76 4.27
C ILE A 45 -2.00 -4.09 3.94
N VAL A 46 -1.96 -3.13 3.03
CA VAL A 46 -3.15 -2.46 2.47
C VAL A 46 -3.01 -2.39 0.95
N THR A 47 -4.10 -2.09 0.26
CA THR A 47 -4.13 -2.07 -1.21
C THR A 47 -4.75 -0.80 -1.77
N THR A 48 -4.27 -0.39 -2.95
CA THR A 48 -4.91 0.62 -3.80
C THR A 48 -4.54 0.33 -5.24
N PHE A 49 -5.49 0.09 -6.13
CA PHE A 49 -5.15 -0.38 -7.48
C PHE A 49 -4.24 0.63 -8.22
N PRO A 50 -3.07 0.22 -8.75
CA PRO A 50 -2.58 -1.15 -8.96
C PRO A 50 -1.48 -1.63 -7.97
N CYS A 51 -1.32 -0.98 -6.83
CA CYS A 51 -0.25 -1.20 -5.86
C CYS A 51 -0.74 -1.84 -4.55
N PHE A 52 0.19 -2.49 -3.86
CA PHE A 52 0.07 -2.85 -2.45
C PHE A 52 1.06 -2.01 -1.65
N LEU A 53 0.70 -1.70 -0.41
CA LEU A 53 1.59 -1.08 0.56
C LEU A 53 1.75 -2.02 1.75
N VAL A 54 2.95 -2.07 2.31
CA VAL A 54 3.25 -2.85 3.51
C VAL A 54 3.96 -1.95 4.52
N THR A 55 3.80 -2.24 5.80
CA THR A 55 4.63 -1.60 6.83
C THR A 55 6.09 -2.01 6.68
N ASP A 56 7.01 -1.21 7.21
CA ASP A 56 8.43 -1.55 7.20
C ASP A 56 8.73 -2.87 7.93
N GLU A 57 7.96 -3.18 8.96
CA GLU A 57 8.06 -4.46 9.67
C GLU A 57 7.67 -5.63 8.77
N ALA A 58 6.55 -5.53 8.07
CA ALA A 58 6.10 -6.54 7.11
C ALA A 58 7.11 -6.70 5.96
N LYS A 59 7.63 -5.60 5.40
CA LYS A 59 8.71 -5.63 4.39
C LYS A 59 9.93 -6.40 4.88
N ARG A 60 10.42 -6.12 6.09
CA ARG A 60 11.55 -6.86 6.69
C ARG A 60 11.25 -8.36 6.84
N GLY A 61 10.04 -8.70 7.30
CA GLY A 61 9.60 -10.08 7.42
C GLY A 61 9.59 -10.82 6.08
N LEU A 62 9.01 -10.20 5.04
CA LEU A 62 8.92 -10.74 3.68
C LEU A 62 10.31 -10.94 3.05
N LEU A 63 11.22 -9.98 3.22
CA LEU A 63 12.59 -10.12 2.74
C LEU A 63 13.35 -11.23 3.46
N LYS A 64 13.16 -11.38 4.78
CA LYS A 64 13.80 -12.43 5.58
C LYS A 64 13.39 -13.84 5.15
N ILE A 65 12.14 -14.03 4.71
CA ILE A 65 11.66 -15.32 4.19
C ILE A 65 12.01 -15.53 2.70
N GLY A 66 12.67 -14.57 2.05
CA GLY A 66 13.17 -14.71 0.69
C GLY A 66 12.09 -14.72 -0.39
N ILE A 67 11.05 -13.87 -0.27
CA ILE A 67 10.01 -13.80 -1.31
C ILE A 67 10.59 -13.44 -2.69
N SER A 68 10.05 -14.05 -3.75
CA SER A 68 10.44 -13.79 -5.14
C SER A 68 9.36 -13.11 -5.98
N GLY A 69 8.12 -13.03 -5.46
CA GLY A 69 6.94 -12.55 -6.19
C GLY A 69 6.68 -11.04 -6.10
N ALA A 70 7.55 -10.26 -5.45
CA ALA A 70 7.36 -8.82 -5.28
C ALA A 70 8.68 -8.05 -5.39
N LYS A 71 8.56 -6.77 -5.76
CA LYS A 71 9.62 -5.77 -5.65
C LYS A 71 9.12 -4.67 -4.72
N PHE A 72 10.03 -4.10 -3.94
CA PHE A 72 9.71 -3.01 -3.02
C PHE A 72 10.26 -1.68 -3.54
N ALA A 73 9.46 -0.64 -3.41
CA ALA A 73 9.82 0.75 -3.64
C ALA A 73 9.23 1.59 -2.51
N GLU A 74 9.83 2.75 -2.25
CA GLU A 74 9.29 3.70 -1.28
C GLU A 74 8.06 4.41 -1.87
N ALA A 75 7.10 4.73 -1.01
CA ALA A 75 5.93 5.53 -1.35
C ALA A 75 5.92 6.80 -0.49
N GLU A 76 5.52 7.93 -1.08
CA GLU A 76 5.27 9.15 -0.33
C GLU A 76 3.89 9.03 0.34
N VAL A 77 3.83 9.05 1.66
CA VAL A 77 2.58 8.85 2.40
C VAL A 77 2.07 10.18 2.96
N THR A 78 0.80 10.46 2.72
CA THR A 78 0.07 11.65 3.19
C THR A 78 -1.23 11.23 3.86
N THR A 79 -1.80 12.09 4.70
CA THR A 79 -3.10 11.86 5.34
C THR A 79 -4.17 12.77 4.73
N SER A 80 -5.38 12.26 4.59
CA SER A 80 -6.57 13.03 4.17
C SER A 80 -7.26 13.70 5.35
N GLU A 81 -8.22 14.57 5.05
CA GLU A 81 -9.11 15.14 6.09
C GLU A 81 -9.97 14.04 6.72
N GLU A 82 -10.44 13.08 5.93
CA GLU A 82 -11.20 11.91 6.38
C GLU A 82 -10.41 11.09 7.40
N PHE A 83 -9.11 10.91 7.18
CA PHE A 83 -8.22 10.24 8.13
C PHE A 83 -8.23 10.96 9.48
N HIS A 84 -8.07 12.28 9.49
CA HIS A 84 -8.06 13.06 10.72
C HIS A 84 -9.43 13.06 11.42
N GLN A 85 -10.54 12.96 10.68
CA GLN A 85 -11.87 12.81 11.26
C GLN A 85 -12.08 11.43 11.90
N ARG A 86 -11.60 10.36 11.24
CA ARG A 86 -11.71 8.98 11.73
C ARG A 86 -10.74 8.66 12.85
N GLN A 87 -9.57 9.30 12.87
CA GLN A 87 -8.48 9.04 13.81
C GLN A 87 -7.97 10.34 14.46
N PRO A 88 -8.80 11.05 15.23
CA PRO A 88 -8.47 12.39 15.75
C PRO A 88 -7.30 12.42 16.75
N ARG A 89 -6.89 11.25 17.26
CA ARG A 89 -5.76 11.11 18.21
C ARG A 89 -4.41 10.93 17.51
N LEU A 90 -4.41 10.70 16.19
CA LEU A 90 -3.20 10.56 15.38
C LEU A 90 -3.05 11.85 14.55
N ARG A 91 -1.96 12.58 14.82
CA ARG A 91 -1.57 13.80 14.10
C ARG A 91 -0.15 13.67 13.61
#